data_AF-A0A1Q9WYJ2-F1
#
_entry.id   AF-A0A1Q9WYJ2-F1
#
_cell.length_a   1.000
_cell.length_b   1.000
_cell.length_c   1.000
_cell.angle_alpha   90.00
_cell.angle_beta   90.00
_cell.angle_gamma   90.00
#
_symmetry.space_group_name_H-M   'P 1'
#
loop_
_entity.id
_entity.type
_entity.pdbx_description
1 polymer ?
#
loop_
_entity_poly.entity_id
_entity_poly.type
_entity_poly.pdbx_seq_one_letter_code
_entity_poly.pdbx_strand_id
1 'polypeptide(L)'
;MRPVAKSSGGVLSDRQQSRATASLTYRQRLRHLLHLPTETTDQQIHDLIELGFTSNNVRALIDLGVLNTDLQGRLSSGGHSTADESDYVFRIAHILSLAEIFFGDIEKAIRWLSKPKTQFAGKTPFQMLSTSPGTRRVEELLAQGTEGMTL
;
A
#
# COMPACT_ATOMS: atom_id res chain seq x y z
N MET A 1 -8.78 33.80 44.71
CA MET A 1 -7.76 32.87 44.19
C MET A 1 -8.47 31.73 43.47
N ARG A 2 -8.14 31.46 42.20
CA ARG A 2 -8.53 30.24 41.47
C ARG A 2 -7.38 29.23 41.52
N PRO A 3 -7.69 27.93 41.39
CA PRO A 3 -6.93 27.11 40.46
C PRO A 3 -7.87 26.47 39.42
N VAL A 4 -7.44 26.57 38.16
CA VAL A 4 -8.03 25.89 36.99
C VAL A 4 -7.38 24.53 36.87
N ALA A 5 -8.17 23.46 36.89
CA ALA A 5 -7.72 22.12 36.55
C ALA A 5 -7.37 22.05 35.06
N LYS A 6 -6.17 21.56 34.74
CA LYS A 6 -5.73 21.30 33.36
C LYS A 6 -6.46 20.07 32.80
N SER A 7 -7.18 20.27 31.71
CA SER A 7 -7.80 19.22 30.89
C SER A 7 -6.71 18.42 30.16
N SER A 8 -6.69 17.10 30.37
CA SER A 8 -5.74 16.14 29.76
C SER A 8 -6.45 15.27 28.73
N GLY A 9 -7.12 15.87 27.74
CA GLY A 9 -7.97 15.17 26.75
C GLY A 9 -7.55 15.26 25.27
N GLY A 10 -6.59 16.09 24.88
CA GLY A 10 -6.34 16.41 23.45
C GLY A 10 -5.57 15.34 22.65
N VAL A 11 -4.57 14.69 23.26
CA VAL A 11 -3.59 13.88 22.50
C VAL A 11 -4.15 12.55 21.97
N LEU A 12 -5.14 11.97 22.65
CA LEU A 12 -5.79 10.73 22.22
C LEU A 12 -6.75 10.97 21.04
N SER A 13 -7.46 12.10 21.05
CA SER A 13 -8.37 12.53 19.98
C SER A 13 -7.62 12.78 18.67
N ASP A 14 -6.48 13.48 18.73
CA ASP A 14 -5.68 13.78 17.53
C ASP A 14 -5.07 12.52 16.90
N ARG A 15 -4.64 11.55 17.71
CA ARG A 15 -4.12 10.27 17.21
C ARG A 15 -5.21 9.41 16.56
N GLN A 16 -6.41 9.40 17.12
CA GLN A 16 -7.55 8.69 16.54
C GLN A 16 -8.00 9.33 15.22
N GLN A 17 -8.06 10.65 15.18
CA GLN A 17 -8.39 11.40 13.97
C GLN A 17 -7.35 11.16 12.87
N SER A 18 -6.05 11.24 13.21
CA SER A 18 -4.95 11.00 12.27
C SER A 18 -4.97 9.57 11.71
N ARG A 19 -5.26 8.57 12.55
CA ARG A 19 -5.42 7.17 12.12
C ARG A 19 -6.62 6.98 11.20
N ALA A 20 -7.76 7.61 11.51
CA ALA A 20 -8.95 7.55 10.67
C ALA A 20 -8.71 8.19 9.29
N THR A 21 -8.06 9.36 9.25
CA THR A 21 -7.72 10.04 7.99
C THR A 21 -6.73 9.23 7.14
N ALA A 22 -5.71 8.63 7.76
CA ALA A 22 -4.77 7.74 7.06
C ALA A 22 -5.48 6.51 6.47
N SER A 23 -6.41 5.91 7.23
CA SER A 23 -7.20 4.75 6.79
C SER A 23 -8.11 5.09 5.61
N LEU A 24 -8.78 6.25 5.64
CA LEU A 24 -9.61 6.74 4.53
C LEU A 24 -8.76 7.05 3.30
N THR A 25 -7.61 7.70 3.48
CA THR A 25 -6.69 8.01 2.38
C THR A 25 -6.22 6.72 1.72
N TYR A 26 -5.82 5.72 2.51
CA TYR A 26 -5.44 4.40 2.02
C TYR A 26 -6.55 3.74 1.18
N ARG A 27 -7.79 3.72 1.68
CA ARG A 27 -8.95 3.18 0.94
C ARG A 27 -9.19 3.94 -0.37
N GLN A 28 -9.08 5.27 -0.36
CA GLN A 28 -9.22 6.07 -1.57
C GLN A 28 -8.13 5.77 -2.61
N ARG A 29 -6.89 5.46 -2.16
CA ARG A 29 -5.81 5.02 -3.06
C ARG A 29 -6.08 3.67 -3.68
N LEU A 30 -6.51 2.67 -2.90
CA LEU A 30 -6.91 1.38 -3.45
C LEU A 30 -8.05 1.50 -4.47
N ARG A 31 -9.00 2.42 -4.25
CA ARG A 31 -10.03 2.74 -5.25
C ARG A 31 -9.45 3.25 -6.56
N HIS A 32 -8.45 4.12 -6.50
CA HIS A 32 -7.85 4.65 -7.71
C HIS A 32 -6.96 3.62 -8.42
N LEU A 33 -6.18 2.85 -7.66
CA LEU A 33 -5.18 1.92 -8.20
C LEU A 33 -5.79 0.60 -8.69
N LEU A 34 -6.82 0.09 -8.01
CA LEU A 34 -7.42 -1.22 -8.27
C LEU A 34 -8.92 -1.17 -8.58
N HIS A 35 -9.52 0.03 -8.63
CA HIS A 35 -10.97 0.20 -8.81
C HIS A 35 -11.82 -0.51 -7.74
N LEU A 36 -11.27 -0.63 -6.52
CA LEU A 36 -11.96 -1.21 -5.36
C LEU A 36 -12.80 -0.14 -4.64
N PRO A 37 -14.09 -0.37 -4.35
CA PRO A 37 -14.87 0.55 -3.52
C PRO A 37 -14.19 0.86 -2.17
N THR A 38 -14.38 2.08 -1.64
CA THR A 38 -13.79 2.45 -0.33
C THR A 38 -14.33 1.62 0.83
N GLU A 39 -15.55 1.11 0.68
CA GLU A 39 -16.27 0.29 1.66
C GLU A 39 -15.96 -1.21 1.56
N THR A 40 -15.09 -1.63 0.64
CA THR A 40 -14.75 -3.04 0.47
C THR A 40 -14.16 -3.61 1.76
N THR A 41 -14.74 -4.64 2.34
CA THR A 41 -14.20 -5.25 3.57
C THR A 41 -12.95 -6.07 3.28
N ASP A 42 -12.17 -6.40 4.31
CA ASP A 42 -10.97 -7.22 4.13
C ASP A 42 -11.32 -8.64 3.61
N GLN A 43 -12.48 -9.17 4.00
CA GLN A 43 -13.00 -10.41 3.44
C GLN A 43 -13.31 -10.27 1.94
N GLN A 44 -13.95 -9.17 1.52
CA GLN A 44 -14.22 -8.94 0.10
C GLN A 44 -12.94 -8.72 -0.71
N ILE A 45 -11.91 -8.10 -0.13
CA ILE A 45 -10.59 -8.00 -0.75
C ILE A 45 -10.01 -9.40 -0.95
N HIS A 46 -10.04 -10.25 0.08
CA HIS A 46 -9.59 -11.64 -0.02
C HIS A 46 -10.34 -12.40 -1.12
N ASP A 47 -11.68 -12.33 -1.13
CA ASP A 47 -12.49 -13.01 -2.14
C ASP A 47 -12.16 -12.52 -3.56
N LEU A 48 -11.89 -11.23 -3.75
CA LEU A 48 -11.48 -10.66 -5.05
C LEU A 48 -10.09 -11.13 -5.48
N ILE A 49 -9.16 -11.29 -4.53
CA ILE A 49 -7.84 -11.85 -4.82
C ILE A 49 -8.00 -13.30 -5.28
N GLU A 50 -8.74 -14.14 -4.54
CA GLU A 50 -9.00 -15.54 -4.89
C GLU A 50 -9.69 -15.68 -6.26
N LEU A 51 -10.67 -14.82 -6.55
CA LEU A 51 -11.37 -14.80 -7.84
C LEU A 51 -10.48 -14.32 -8.99
N GLY A 52 -9.49 -13.48 -8.69
CA GLY A 52 -8.59 -12.87 -9.65
C GLY A 52 -9.01 -11.46 -10.06
N PHE A 53 -8.05 -10.55 -10.10
CA PHE A 53 -8.24 -9.21 -10.64
C PHE A 53 -8.34 -9.22 -12.16
N THR A 54 -9.20 -8.36 -12.68
CA THR A 54 -9.38 -8.17 -14.13
C THR A 54 -8.33 -7.20 -14.69
N SER A 55 -8.17 -7.19 -16.01
CA SER A 55 -7.36 -6.20 -16.73
C SER A 55 -7.72 -4.74 -16.38
N ASN A 56 -8.99 -4.47 -16.05
CA ASN A 56 -9.43 -3.13 -15.64
C ASN A 56 -8.91 -2.76 -14.25
N ASN A 57 -8.84 -3.72 -13.32
CA ASN A 57 -8.32 -3.47 -11.98
C ASN A 57 -6.83 -3.09 -12.03
N VAL A 58 -6.05 -3.71 -12.90
CA VAL A 58 -4.59 -3.48 -12.96
C VAL A 58 -4.18 -2.30 -13.84
N ARG A 59 -5.12 -1.70 -14.57
CA ARG A 59 -4.81 -0.71 -15.60
C ARG A 59 -4.04 0.49 -15.08
N ALA A 60 -4.46 1.05 -13.94
CA ALA A 60 -3.79 2.21 -13.34
C ALA A 60 -2.33 1.89 -12.94
N LEU A 61 -2.07 0.69 -12.42
CA LEU A 61 -0.72 0.25 -12.06
C LEU A 61 0.19 0.05 -13.30
N ILE A 62 -0.39 -0.37 -14.43
CA ILE A 62 0.33 -0.47 -15.71
C ILE A 62 0.63 0.95 -16.24
N ASP A 63 -0.35 1.85 -16.22
CA ASP A 63 -0.18 3.23 -16.69
C ASP A 63 0.87 4.01 -15.85
N LEU A 64 1.01 3.65 -14.56
CA LEU A 64 2.06 4.17 -13.67
C LEU A 64 3.43 3.51 -13.89
N GLY A 65 3.53 2.47 -14.73
CA GLY A 65 4.76 1.74 -15.00
C GLY A 65 5.28 0.89 -13.82
N VAL A 66 4.44 0.61 -12.82
CA VAL A 66 4.82 -0.21 -11.65
C VAL A 66 4.52 -1.70 -11.85
N LEU A 67 3.65 -2.04 -12.80
CA LEU A 67 3.40 -3.39 -13.28
C LEU A 67 3.84 -3.52 -14.74
N ASN A 68 4.57 -4.59 -15.07
CA ASN A 68 4.93 -4.91 -16.45
C ASN A 68 3.75 -5.58 -17.18
N THR A 69 3.56 -5.22 -18.44
CA THR A 69 2.48 -5.72 -19.32
C THR A 69 2.52 -7.24 -19.55
N ASP A 70 3.67 -7.88 -19.33
CA ASP A 70 3.80 -9.35 -19.42
C ASP A 70 2.92 -10.09 -18.38
N LEU A 71 2.72 -9.50 -17.19
CA LEU A 71 1.76 -10.03 -16.21
C LEU A 71 0.31 -9.94 -16.73
N GLN A 72 -0.03 -8.94 -17.53
CA GLN A 72 -1.35 -8.84 -18.17
C GLN A 72 -1.57 -9.97 -19.20
N GLY A 73 -0.52 -10.35 -19.92
CA GLY A 73 -0.52 -11.48 -20.84
C GLY A 73 -0.69 -12.81 -20.09
N ARG A 74 -0.04 -12.97 -18.94
CA ARG A 74 -0.13 -14.17 -18.10
C ARG A 74 -1.50 -14.33 -17.41
N LEU A 75 -2.05 -13.24 -16.88
CA LEU A 75 -3.43 -13.18 -16.35
C LEU A 75 -4.46 -13.57 -17.41
N SER A 76 -4.18 -13.28 -18.69
CA SER A 76 -5.03 -13.65 -19.84
C SER A 76 -4.83 -15.09 -20.32
N SER A 77 -3.74 -15.76 -19.92
CA SER A 77 -3.30 -17.07 -20.45
C SER A 77 -3.63 -18.26 -19.55
N GLY A 78 -4.18 -18.05 -18.35
CA GLY A 78 -4.74 -19.10 -17.50
C GLY A 78 -3.73 -20.10 -16.88
N GLY A 79 -2.44 -19.75 -16.79
CA GLY A 79 -1.40 -20.61 -16.22
C GLY A 79 -0.86 -20.10 -14.87
N HIS A 80 -0.94 -20.94 -13.84
CA HIS A 80 -0.60 -20.69 -12.42
C HIS A 80 -1.38 -19.56 -11.75
N SER A 81 -2.45 -19.99 -11.05
CA SER A 81 -3.36 -19.30 -10.15
C SER A 81 -3.49 -17.79 -10.32
N THR A 82 -4.59 -17.38 -10.96
CA THR A 82 -5.16 -16.03 -10.92
C THR A 82 -5.09 -15.40 -9.52
N ALA A 83 -5.20 -16.21 -8.46
CA ALA A 83 -5.06 -15.79 -7.07
C ALA A 83 -3.64 -15.31 -6.68
N ASP A 84 -2.57 -16.04 -7.04
CA ASP A 84 -1.19 -15.65 -6.71
C ASP A 84 -0.78 -14.37 -7.44
N GLU A 85 -1.18 -14.25 -8.72
CA GLU A 85 -0.93 -13.05 -9.51
C GLU A 85 -1.74 -11.85 -8.96
N SER A 86 -2.96 -12.09 -8.50
CA SER A 86 -3.80 -11.06 -7.90
C SER A 86 -3.33 -10.65 -6.51
N ASP A 87 -2.81 -11.57 -5.71
CA ASP A 87 -2.15 -11.27 -4.43
C ASP A 87 -0.94 -10.37 -4.67
N TYR A 88 -0.11 -10.70 -5.66
CA TYR A 88 1.05 -9.88 -6.02
C TYR A 88 0.63 -8.46 -6.43
N VAL A 89 -0.38 -8.34 -7.28
CA VAL A 89 -0.97 -7.05 -7.70
C VAL A 89 -1.50 -6.27 -6.49
N PHE A 90 -2.25 -6.94 -5.61
CA PHE A 90 -2.77 -6.31 -4.39
C PHE A 90 -1.63 -5.76 -3.53
N ARG A 91 -0.56 -6.54 -3.35
CA ARG A 91 0.59 -6.15 -2.54
C ARG A 91 1.35 -4.96 -3.13
N ILE A 92 1.44 -4.85 -4.45
CA ILE A 92 1.95 -3.64 -5.11
C ILE A 92 1.07 -2.43 -4.79
N ALA A 93 -0.25 -2.53 -4.99
CA ALA A 93 -1.17 -1.42 -4.73
C ALA A 93 -1.16 -1.00 -3.26
N HIS A 94 -1.11 -1.99 -2.35
CA HIS A 94 -1.02 -1.79 -0.91
C HIS A 94 0.21 -0.96 -0.54
N ILE A 95 1.39 -1.42 -0.94
CA ILE A 95 2.66 -0.76 -0.60
C ILE A 95 2.79 0.60 -1.29
N LEU A 96 2.34 0.73 -2.53
CA LEU A 96 2.33 2.01 -3.23
C LEU A 96 1.43 3.03 -2.52
N SER A 97 0.26 2.59 -2.05
CA SER A 97 -0.65 3.44 -1.26
C SER A 97 -0.01 3.92 0.04
N LEU A 98 0.64 3.01 0.78
CA LEU A 98 1.35 3.36 2.02
C LEU A 98 2.52 4.32 1.77
N ALA A 99 3.33 4.04 0.75
CA ALA A 99 4.45 4.90 0.38
C ALA A 99 3.98 6.27 -0.08
N GLU A 100 2.90 6.37 -0.86
CA GLU A 100 2.35 7.66 -1.27
C GLU A 100 1.81 8.46 -0.09
N ILE A 101 1.13 7.82 0.87
CA ILE A 101 0.71 8.49 2.11
C ILE A 101 1.93 9.03 2.88
N PHE A 102 3.01 8.25 2.94
CA PHE A 102 4.23 8.64 3.62
C PHE A 102 4.97 9.80 2.92
N PHE A 103 5.12 9.76 1.60
CA PHE A 103 5.86 10.78 0.84
C PHE A 103 4.99 11.99 0.43
N GLY A 104 3.66 11.86 0.52
CA GLY A 104 2.69 12.85 0.05
C GLY A 104 2.61 13.00 -1.47
N ASP A 105 3.28 12.13 -2.23
CA ASP A 105 3.48 12.24 -3.67
C ASP A 105 3.75 10.88 -4.30
N ILE A 106 2.99 10.54 -5.35
CA ILE A 106 3.07 9.23 -6.00
C ILE A 106 4.39 9.01 -6.75
N GLU A 107 4.96 10.04 -7.37
CA GLU A 107 6.22 9.92 -8.10
C GLU A 107 7.40 9.70 -7.15
N LYS A 108 7.39 10.37 -5.99
CA LYS A 108 8.36 10.14 -4.91
C LYS A 108 8.23 8.73 -4.36
N ALA A 109 7.00 8.25 -4.16
CA ALA A 109 6.74 6.88 -3.72
C ALA A 109 7.30 5.85 -4.72
N ILE A 110 6.95 5.96 -6.00
CA ILE A 110 7.44 5.07 -7.06
C ILE A 110 8.98 5.11 -7.14
N ARG A 111 9.57 6.31 -7.08
CA ARG A 111 11.02 6.48 -7.11
C ARG A 111 11.69 5.82 -5.91
N TRP A 112 11.11 5.92 -4.71
CA TRP A 112 11.64 5.26 -3.53
C TRP A 112 11.52 3.74 -3.63
N LEU A 113 10.37 3.23 -4.11
CA LEU A 113 10.09 1.80 -4.29
C LEU A 113 10.95 1.15 -5.38
N SER A 114 11.41 1.93 -6.35
CA SER A 114 12.26 1.49 -7.45
C SER A 114 13.76 1.52 -7.13
N LYS A 115 14.17 2.15 -6.03
CA LYS A 115 15.58 2.26 -5.67
C LYS A 115 16.04 1.09 -4.78
N PRO A 116 17.20 0.48 -5.06
CA PRO A 116 17.85 -0.48 -4.17
C PRO A 116 17.94 0.00 -2.72
N LYS A 117 17.80 -0.92 -1.76
CA LYS A 117 17.96 -0.66 -0.33
C LYS A 117 19.01 -1.58 0.26
N THR A 118 19.92 -1.02 1.05
CA THR A 118 20.92 -1.81 1.78
C THR A 118 20.25 -2.76 2.78
N GLN A 119 19.13 -2.34 3.38
CA GLN A 119 18.31 -3.17 4.27
C GLN A 119 17.73 -4.42 3.57
N PHE A 120 17.67 -4.41 2.24
CA PHE A 120 17.18 -5.53 1.41
C PHE A 120 18.30 -6.17 0.58
N ALA A 121 19.55 -6.06 1.05
CA ALA A 121 20.72 -6.61 0.37
C ALA A 121 20.85 -6.14 -1.10
N GLY A 122 20.52 -4.87 -1.37
CA GLY A 122 20.61 -4.28 -2.70
C GLY A 122 19.38 -4.52 -3.59
N LYS A 123 18.37 -5.24 -3.12
CA LYS A 123 17.08 -5.35 -3.83
C LYS A 123 16.27 -4.06 -3.67
N THR A 124 15.41 -3.79 -4.64
CA THR A 124 14.41 -2.72 -4.56
C THR A 124 13.23 -3.15 -3.70
N PRO A 125 12.51 -2.22 -3.05
CA PRO A 125 11.24 -2.53 -2.40
C PRO A 125 10.26 -3.27 -3.33
N PHE A 126 10.13 -2.89 -4.61
CA PHE A 126 9.26 -3.60 -5.56
C PHE A 126 9.67 -5.08 -5.74
N GLN A 127 10.97 -5.38 -5.79
CA GLN A 127 11.45 -6.77 -5.88
C GLN A 127 11.13 -7.59 -4.63
N MET A 128 11.02 -6.96 -3.46
CA MET A 128 10.63 -7.64 -2.22
C MET A 128 9.15 -8.03 -2.21
N LEU A 129 8.33 -7.40 -3.06
CA LEU A 129 6.89 -7.64 -3.09
C LEU A 129 6.50 -8.96 -3.76
N SER A 130 7.43 -9.81 -4.19
CA SER A 130 7.08 -11.13 -4.71
C SER A 130 6.63 -12.11 -3.62
N THR A 131 7.01 -11.91 -2.35
CA THR A 131 6.70 -12.83 -1.24
C THR A 131 6.15 -12.12 0.00
N SER A 132 5.09 -12.62 0.65
CA SER A 132 4.44 -11.95 1.78
C SER A 132 5.41 -11.49 2.89
N PRO A 133 6.44 -12.28 3.29
CA PRO A 133 7.46 -11.82 4.23
C PRO A 133 8.25 -10.59 3.74
N GLY A 134 8.54 -10.52 2.44
CA GLY A 134 9.21 -9.37 1.82
C GLY A 134 8.33 -8.12 1.82
N THR A 135 7.02 -8.24 1.56
CA THR A 135 6.06 -7.13 1.70
C THR A 135 6.04 -6.58 3.12
N ARG A 136 5.90 -7.45 4.12
CA ARG A 136 5.94 -7.04 5.53
C ARG A 136 7.22 -6.29 5.88
N ARG A 137 8.36 -6.72 5.33
CA ARG A 137 9.65 -6.03 5.54
C ARG A 137 9.69 -4.63 4.92
N VAL A 138 9.00 -4.42 3.81
CA VAL A 138 8.84 -3.08 3.21
C VAL A 138 7.93 -2.19 4.06
N GLU A 139 6.82 -2.73 4.58
CA GLU A 139 5.94 -2.02 5.53
C GLU A 139 6.72 -1.56 6.77
N GLU A 140 7.51 -2.45 7.36
CA GLU A 140 8.35 -2.15 8.51
C GLU A 140 9.36 -1.04 8.20
N LEU A 141 9.95 -1.03 7.00
CA LEU A 141 10.89 0.02 6.59
C LEU A 141 10.18 1.37 6.40
N LEU A 142 8.97 1.39 5.85
CA LEU A 142 8.14 2.60 5.74
C LEU A 142 7.74 3.14 7.12
N ALA A 143 7.37 2.24 8.04
CA ALA A 143 7.03 2.60 9.42
C ALA A 143 8.24 3.20 10.17
N GLN A 144 9.42 2.58 10.05
CA GLN A 144 10.66 3.11 10.65
C GLN A 144 11.04 4.49 10.09
N GLY A 145 10.83 4.73 8.79
CA GLY A 145 11.01 6.05 8.18
C GLY A 145 10.09 7.11 8.77
N THR A 146 8.91 6.72 9.27
CA THR A 146 7.94 7.59 9.95
C THR A 146 8.40 7.94 11.36
N GLU A 147 8.95 6.97 12.09
CA GLU A 147 9.47 7.17 13.45
C GLU A 147 10.71 8.10 13.46
N GLY A 148 11.53 8.05 12.40
CA GLY A 148 12.72 8.91 12.24
C GLY A 148 12.45 10.38 11.90
N MET A 149 11.21 10.77 11.57
CA MET A 149 10.82 12.17 11.30
C MET A 149 10.22 12.90 12.51
N THR A 150 10.18 12.24 13.69
CA THR A 150 9.60 12.79 14.92
C THR A 150 10.66 13.07 16.00
N LEU A 151 11.78 13.73 15.63
CA LEU A 151 12.76 14.29 16.56
C LEU A 151 13.21 15.68 16.12
#